data_AF-R5CTF1-F1
#
_entry.id   AF-R5CTF1-F1
#
_cell.length_a   1.000
_cell.length_b   1.000
_cell.length_c   1.000
_cell.angle_alpha   90.00
_cell.angle_beta   90.00
_cell.angle_gamma   90.00
#
_symmetry.space_group_name_H-M   'P 1'
#
loop_
_entity.id
_entity.type
_entity.pdbx_description
1 polymer ?
#
loop_
_entity_poly.entity_id
_entity_poly.type
_entity_poly.pdbx_seq_one_letter_code
_entity_poly.pdbx_strand_id
1 'polypeptide(L)'
;MSTIITTATIMAMYLNAAGSANSQYAYNADIENGQVNTMYVMNKSGNSLSGKLKYSYTYDAAGRLTAKTASRYNSLTGKYVPAFRLDFSYTADGYAVERCTWNSRNKSFNRPDSRTEYRHEMSNVMAVTNYEWSDAEGKMLTVDNMLVMTQTNEYLLAGQL
;
A
#
# COMPACT_ATOMS: atom_id res chain seq x y z
N MET A 1 -9.51 -6.85 -17.77
CA MET A 1 -8.18 -6.21 -17.67
C MET A 1 -7.64 -6.57 -16.30
N SER A 2 -6.48 -7.24 -16.18
CA SER A 2 -5.96 -7.65 -14.87
C SER A 2 -5.61 -6.42 -14.03
N THR A 3 -6.14 -6.32 -12.82
CA THR A 3 -5.88 -5.19 -11.93
C THR A 3 -4.47 -5.32 -11.36
N ILE A 4 -3.59 -4.40 -11.74
CA ILE A 4 -2.20 -4.34 -11.29
C ILE A 4 -1.90 -2.98 -10.64
N ILE A 5 -1.03 -2.98 -9.64
CA ILE A 5 -0.48 -1.75 -9.06
C ILE A 5 0.92 -1.59 -9.62
N THR A 6 1.19 -0.45 -10.27
CA THR A 6 2.44 -0.22 -10.99
C THR A 6 3.24 0.91 -10.38
N THR A 7 4.49 1.05 -10.80
CA THR A 7 5.34 2.22 -10.52
C THR A 7 4.63 3.54 -10.80
N ALA A 8 3.89 3.64 -11.90
CA ALA A 8 3.10 4.82 -12.24
C ALA A 8 1.99 5.10 -11.21
N THR A 9 1.32 4.06 -10.69
CA THR A 9 0.34 4.20 -9.60
C THR A 9 0.99 4.75 -8.34
N ILE A 10 2.18 4.26 -7.96
CA ILE A 10 2.90 4.75 -6.78
C ILE A 10 3.37 6.20 -6.97
N MET A 11 3.88 6.53 -8.17
CA MET A 11 4.28 7.89 -8.51
C MET A 11 3.12 8.87 -8.46
N ALA A 12 1.96 8.50 -9.01
CA ALA A 12 0.75 9.32 -8.95
C ALA A 12 0.29 9.56 -7.50
N MET A 13 0.33 8.54 -6.65
CA MET A 13 0.04 8.70 -5.22
C MET A 13 1.01 9.66 -4.53
N TYR A 14 2.31 9.55 -4.83
CA TYR A 14 3.31 10.49 -4.28
C TYR A 14 3.05 11.92 -4.74
N LEU A 15 2.86 12.16 -6.04
CA LEU A 15 2.60 13.49 -6.60
C LEU A 15 1.33 14.11 -6.01
N ASN A 16 0.26 13.32 -5.86
CA ASN A 16 -0.98 13.79 -5.24
C ASN A 16 -0.76 14.20 -3.77
N ALA A 17 -0.04 13.39 -3.00
CA ALA A 17 0.28 13.71 -1.61
C ALA A 17 1.20 14.94 -1.48
N ALA A 18 2.25 15.01 -2.30
CA ALA A 18 3.23 16.10 -2.29
C ALA A 18 2.64 17.44 -2.78
N GLY A 19 1.71 17.39 -3.73
CA GLY A 19 1.04 18.58 -4.28
C GLY A 19 -0.07 19.17 -3.38
N SER A 20 -0.44 18.49 -2.29
CA SER A 20 -1.51 18.96 -1.41
C SER A 20 -1.07 20.15 -0.53
N ALA A 21 -1.34 21.38 -0.99
CA ALA A 21 -1.01 22.62 -0.27
C ALA A 21 -1.56 22.69 1.17
N ASN A 22 -2.76 22.14 1.40
CA ASN A 22 -3.42 22.14 2.72
C ASN A 22 -3.07 20.93 3.60
N SER A 23 -2.06 20.13 3.21
CA SER A 23 -1.67 18.96 4.02
C SER A 23 -0.93 19.38 5.29
N GLN A 24 -1.37 18.84 6.43
CA GLN A 24 -0.63 18.88 7.71
C GLN A 24 0.72 18.13 7.65
N TYR A 25 0.97 17.40 6.57
CA TYR A 25 2.21 16.64 6.35
C TYR A 25 3.01 17.19 5.17
N ALA A 26 4.32 16.98 5.23
CA ALA A 26 5.22 17.12 4.09
C ALA A 26 5.63 15.74 3.60
N TYR A 27 5.87 15.63 2.30
CA TYR A 27 6.20 14.38 1.63
C TYR A 27 7.49 14.56 0.84
N ASN A 28 8.38 13.58 0.95
CA ASN A 28 9.57 13.48 0.12
C ASN A 28 9.70 12.06 -0.41
N ALA A 29 10.25 11.87 -1.60
CA ALA A 29 10.45 10.55 -2.18
C ALA A 29 11.87 10.41 -2.73
N ASP A 30 12.45 9.23 -2.52
CA ASP A 30 13.60 8.75 -3.27
C ASP A 30 13.08 8.05 -4.52
N ILE A 31 13.45 8.58 -5.68
CA ILE A 31 12.95 8.17 -6.99
C ILE A 31 14.13 7.83 -7.88
N GLU A 32 14.15 6.60 -8.38
CA GLU A 32 15.19 6.10 -9.27
C GLU A 32 14.52 5.43 -10.47
N ASN A 33 14.96 5.76 -11.69
CA ASN A 33 14.42 5.19 -12.93
C ASN A 33 12.88 5.25 -13.03
N GLY A 34 12.27 6.33 -12.52
CA GLY A 34 10.81 6.52 -12.50
C GLY A 34 10.07 5.68 -11.46
N GLN A 35 10.78 4.97 -10.57
CA GLN A 35 10.20 4.19 -9.48
C GLN A 35 10.40 4.92 -8.15
N VAL A 36 9.33 5.07 -7.38
CA VAL A 36 9.43 5.53 -5.99
C VAL A 36 9.96 4.37 -5.15
N ASN A 37 11.23 4.44 -4.74
CA ASN A 37 11.86 3.43 -3.89
C ASN A 37 11.43 3.62 -2.43
N THR A 38 11.47 4.86 -1.96
CA THR A 38 11.10 5.23 -0.59
C THR A 38 10.30 6.52 -0.57
N MET A 39 9.23 6.58 0.24
CA MET A 39 8.47 7.79 0.52
C MET A 39 8.52 8.11 2.02
N TYR A 40 8.87 9.35 2.36
CA TYR A 40 8.89 9.89 3.70
C TYR A 40 7.67 10.76 3.94
N VAL A 41 7.02 10.57 5.08
CA VAL A 41 5.96 11.44 5.61
C VAL A 41 6.50 12.13 6.84
N MET A 42 6.37 13.46 6.87
CA MET A 42 6.89 14.32 7.92
C MET A 42 5.78 15.19 8.50
N ASN A 43 5.78 15.41 9.82
CA ASN A 43 4.90 16.41 10.42
C ASN A 43 5.46 17.82 10.13
N LYS A 44 4.57 18.76 9.83
CA LYS A 44 4.88 20.20 9.76
C LYS A 44 4.57 20.85 11.10
N SER A 45 5.51 21.63 11.64
CA SER A 45 5.29 22.47 12.81
C SER A 45 6.02 23.80 12.62
N GLY A 46 5.28 24.85 12.26
CA GLY A 46 5.85 26.12 11.81
C GLY A 46 6.82 25.89 10.63
N ASN A 47 8.07 26.33 10.81
CA ASN A 47 9.15 26.17 9.82
C ASN A 47 9.96 24.87 10.00
N SER A 48 9.53 23.96 10.88
CA SER A 48 10.26 22.74 11.21
C SER A 48 9.55 21.48 10.71
N LEU A 49 10.34 20.50 10.27
CA LEU A 49 9.87 19.17 9.89
C LEU A 49 10.37 18.11 10.88
N SER A 50 9.51 17.15 11.21
CA SER A 50 9.90 15.97 11.99
C SER A 50 9.42 14.69 11.32
N GLY A 51 10.22 13.62 11.43
CA GLY A 51 9.87 12.32 10.86
C GLY A 51 8.56 11.75 11.44
N LYS A 52 7.74 11.12 10.59
CA LYS A 52 6.49 10.47 10.99
C LYS A 52 6.45 9.02 10.50
N LEU A 53 6.45 8.82 9.19
CA LEU A 53 6.38 7.51 8.55
C LEU A 53 7.39 7.42 7.40
N LYS A 54 7.83 6.21 7.12
CA LYS A 54 8.59 5.86 5.93
C LYS A 54 7.94 4.66 5.26
N TYR A 55 7.71 4.75 3.96
CA TYR A 55 7.26 3.65 3.13
C TYR A 55 8.39 3.26 2.18
N SER A 56 8.70 1.96 2.10
CA SER A 56 9.64 1.44 1.10
C SER A 56 8.89 0.47 0.20
N TYR A 57 9.12 0.59 -1.10
CA TYR A 57 8.40 -0.15 -2.14
C TYR A 57 9.37 -1.05 -2.90
N THR A 58 8.91 -2.23 -3.27
CA THR A 58 9.63 -3.13 -4.17
C THR A 58 8.76 -3.44 -5.37
N TYR A 59 9.41 -3.67 -6.51
CA TYR A 59 8.74 -3.95 -7.77
C TYR A 59 9.32 -5.20 -8.42
N ASP A 60 8.55 -5.86 -9.27
CA ASP A 60 9.06 -6.91 -10.15
C ASP A 60 9.64 -6.34 -11.46
N ALA A 61 10.14 -7.22 -12.33
CA ALA A 61 10.74 -6.84 -13.61
C ALA A 61 9.76 -6.13 -14.57
N ALA A 62 8.45 -6.28 -14.37
CA ALA A 62 7.41 -5.60 -15.14
C ALA A 62 6.97 -4.28 -14.49
N GLY A 63 7.61 -3.86 -13.39
CA GLY A 63 7.25 -2.64 -12.67
C GLY A 63 5.97 -2.76 -11.85
N ARG A 64 5.51 -3.97 -11.54
CA ARG A 64 4.38 -4.20 -10.64
C ARG A 64 4.85 -4.17 -9.20
N LEU A 65 4.09 -3.52 -8.32
CA LEU A 65 4.38 -3.48 -6.89
C LEU A 65 4.34 -4.89 -6.30
N THR A 66 5.40 -5.32 -5.65
CA THR A 66 5.48 -6.63 -4.97
C THR A 66 5.42 -6.50 -3.46
N ALA A 67 5.94 -5.42 -2.89
CA ALA A 67 5.80 -5.17 -1.46
C ALA A 67 5.79 -3.69 -1.11
N LYS A 68 5.12 -3.36 0.01
CA LYS A 68 5.16 -2.06 0.67
C LYS A 68 5.47 -2.26 2.15
N THR A 69 6.62 -1.77 2.60
CA THR A 69 7.00 -1.78 4.02
C THR A 69 6.69 -0.45 4.66
N ALA A 70 5.90 -0.43 5.73
CA ALA A 70 5.63 0.76 6.54
C ALA A 70 6.51 0.76 7.80
N SER A 71 7.21 1.87 8.04
CA SER A 71 8.02 2.12 9.23
C SER A 71 7.57 3.39 9.95
N ARG A 72 7.67 3.39 11.28
CA ARG A 72 7.36 4.55 12.13
C ARG A 72 8.64 5.22 12.59
N TYR A 73 8.65 6.55 12.61
CA TYR A 73 9.77 7.31 13.16
C TYR A 73 9.77 7.21 14.69
N ASN A 74 10.89 6.79 15.28
CA ASN A 74 11.11 6.81 16.71
C ASN A 74 11.91 8.07 17.06
N SER A 75 11.24 9.05 17.66
CA SER A 75 11.82 10.35 18.00
C SER A 75 12.95 10.29 19.04
N LEU A 76 12.94 9.27 19.92
CA LEU A 76 13.99 9.09 20.93
C LEU A 76 15.31 8.63 20.30
N THR A 77 15.24 7.85 19.22
CA THR A 77 16.42 7.25 18.58
C THR A 77 16.80 7.90 17.25
N GLY A 78 15.91 8.72 16.68
CA GLY A 78 16.07 9.29 15.35
C GLY A 78 15.96 8.27 14.20
N LYS A 79 15.46 7.06 14.47
CA LYS A 79 15.43 5.94 13.50
C LYS A 79 14.02 5.57 13.10
N TYR A 80 13.87 5.09 11.86
CA TYR A 80 12.65 4.46 11.40
C TYR A 80 12.64 2.97 11.80
N VAL A 81 11.61 2.56 12.53
CA VAL A 81 11.41 1.17 12.97
C VAL A 81 10.27 0.56 12.15
N PRO A 82 10.47 -0.62 11.51
CA PRO A 82 9.41 -1.27 10.76
C PRO A 82 8.19 -1.57 11.63
N ALA A 83 7.00 -1.46 11.04
CA ALA A 83 5.72 -1.74 11.69
C ALA A 83 5.01 -2.94 11.04
N PHE A 84 4.86 -2.89 9.71
CA PHE A 84 4.29 -3.99 8.93
C PHE A 84 4.77 -3.94 7.49
N ARG A 85 4.66 -5.06 6.79
CA ARG A 85 4.84 -5.18 5.35
C ARG A 85 3.55 -5.69 4.72
N LEU A 86 3.22 -5.15 3.56
CA LEU A 86 2.19 -5.65 2.66
C LEU A 86 2.88 -6.32 1.48
N ASP A 87 2.55 -7.58 1.21
CA ASP A 87 3.06 -8.37 0.10
C ASP A 87 1.93 -8.57 -0.93
N PHE A 88 2.21 -8.26 -2.19
CA PHE A 88 1.22 -8.22 -3.27
C PHE A 88 1.42 -9.39 -4.22
N SER A 89 0.34 -10.12 -4.51
CA SER A 89 0.32 -11.22 -5.48
C SER A 89 -0.80 -10.99 -6.49
N TYR A 90 -0.53 -11.18 -7.77
CA TYR A 90 -1.48 -10.89 -8.86
C TYR A 90 -1.95 -12.17 -9.52
N THR A 91 -3.24 -12.22 -9.84
CA THR A 91 -3.89 -13.31 -10.58
C THR A 91 -4.53 -12.74 -11.86
N ALA A 92 -5.07 -13.61 -12.72
CA ALA A 92 -5.78 -13.16 -13.92
C ALA A 92 -6.97 -12.25 -13.57
N ASP A 93 -7.68 -12.61 -12.50
CA ASP A 93 -8.96 -12.02 -12.09
C ASP A 93 -8.83 -11.01 -10.94
N GLY A 94 -7.61 -10.67 -10.53
CA GLY A 94 -7.40 -9.69 -9.46
C GLY A 94 -6.05 -9.79 -8.77
N TYR A 95 -6.03 -9.56 -7.46
CA TYR A 95 -4.82 -9.61 -6.66
C TYR A 95 -5.13 -9.87 -5.18
N ALA A 96 -4.12 -10.29 -4.43
CA ALA A 96 -4.21 -10.42 -3.00
C ALA A 96 -3.10 -9.64 -2.30
N VAL A 97 -3.42 -9.15 -1.11
CA VAL A 97 -2.51 -8.40 -0.24
C VAL A 97 -2.39 -9.16 1.08
N GLU A 98 -1.18 -9.59 1.40
CA GLU A 98 -0.86 -10.23 2.67
C GLU A 98 -0.16 -9.23 3.59
N ARG A 99 -0.62 -9.14 4.84
CA ARG A 99 -0.03 -8.26 5.84
C ARG A 99 0.81 -9.07 6.81
N CYS A 100 2.06 -8.69 6.97
CA CYS A 100 2.97 -9.26 7.97
C CYS A 100 3.35 -8.19 9.00
N THR A 101 3.03 -8.39 10.28
CA THR A 101 3.50 -7.51 11.36
C THR A 101 5.00 -7.71 11.64
N TRP A 102 5.70 -6.61 11.89
CA TRP A 102 7.10 -6.65 12.31
C TRP A 102 7.26 -7.30 13.68
N ASN A 103 8.10 -8.32 13.77
CA ASN A 103 8.49 -8.91 15.04
C ASN A 103 9.83 -8.32 15.50
N SER A 104 9.77 -7.55 16.58
CA SER A 104 10.92 -6.82 17.11
C SER A 104 11.95 -7.72 17.79
N ARG A 105 11.59 -8.95 18.18
CA ARG A 105 12.49 -9.91 18.84
C ARG A 105 13.40 -10.59 17.81
N ASN A 106 12.83 -11.12 16.73
CA ASN A 106 13.56 -11.82 15.67
C ASN A 106 14.04 -10.90 14.53
N LYS A 107 13.62 -9.62 14.54
CA LYS A 107 13.96 -8.63 13.51
C LYS A 107 13.52 -9.06 12.10
N SER A 108 12.34 -9.67 11.99
CA SER A 108 11.77 -10.08 10.71
C SER A 108 10.29 -9.77 10.60
N PHE A 109 9.80 -9.74 9.36
CA PHE A 109 8.38 -9.94 9.08
C PHE A 109 8.12 -11.46 9.10
N ASN A 110 7.26 -11.89 10.00
CA ASN A 110 6.92 -13.32 10.13
C ASN A 110 5.87 -13.69 9.08
N ARG A 111 5.25 -14.85 9.27
CA ARG A 111 4.02 -15.24 8.57
C ARG A 111 3.00 -14.09 8.53
N PRO A 112 2.22 -13.96 7.44
CA PRO A 112 1.09 -13.04 7.41
C PRO A 112 0.11 -13.25 8.56
N ASP A 113 -0.41 -12.15 9.10
CA ASP A 113 -1.47 -12.14 10.12
C ASP A 113 -2.85 -11.84 9.52
N SER A 114 -2.88 -11.21 8.35
CA SER A 114 -4.10 -11.05 7.56
C SER A 114 -3.83 -11.13 6.06
N ARG A 115 -4.89 -11.40 5.31
CA ARG A 115 -4.90 -11.40 3.85
C ARG A 115 -6.19 -10.77 3.35
N THR A 116 -6.11 -9.96 2.32
CA THR A 116 -7.29 -9.45 1.60
C THR A 116 -7.17 -9.85 0.14
N GLU A 117 -8.21 -10.49 -0.38
CA GLU A 117 -8.32 -10.83 -1.81
C GLU A 117 -9.28 -9.88 -2.51
N TYR A 118 -8.85 -9.35 -3.64
CA TYR A 118 -9.64 -8.55 -4.56
C TYR A 118 -9.83 -9.36 -5.83
N ARG A 119 -11.06 -9.77 -6.13
CA ARG A 119 -11.39 -10.61 -7.28
C ARG A 119 -12.52 -10.00 -8.10
N HIS A 120 -12.33 -9.84 -9.40
CA HIS A 120 -13.40 -9.48 -10.31
C HIS A 120 -14.35 -10.65 -10.48
N GLU A 121 -15.61 -10.45 -10.09
CA GLU A 121 -16.70 -11.42 -10.32
C GLU A 121 -17.41 -11.09 -11.64
N MET A 122 -17.55 -9.80 -11.94
CA MET A 122 -18.11 -9.27 -13.19
C MET A 122 -17.37 -7.97 -13.55
N SER A 123 -17.60 -7.44 -14.76
CA SER A 123 -16.89 -6.25 -15.26
C SER A 123 -16.88 -5.03 -14.32
N ASN A 124 -17.91 -4.88 -13.50
CA ASN A 124 -18.13 -3.77 -12.57
C ASN A 124 -18.31 -4.23 -11.11
N VAL A 125 -18.04 -5.51 -10.82
CA VAL A 125 -18.24 -6.10 -9.49
C VAL A 125 -16.95 -6.75 -9.03
N MET A 126 -16.44 -6.25 -7.90
CA MET A 126 -15.27 -6.76 -7.21
C MET A 126 -15.69 -7.43 -5.90
N ALA A 127 -15.38 -8.71 -5.72
CA ALA A 127 -15.40 -9.34 -4.40
C ALA A 127 -14.15 -8.95 -3.62
N VAL A 128 -14.36 -8.57 -2.35
CA VAL A 128 -13.30 -8.27 -1.38
C VAL A 128 -13.47 -9.22 -0.22
N THR A 129 -12.59 -10.21 -0.12
CA THR A 129 -12.62 -11.22 0.95
C THR A 129 -11.46 -10.98 1.92
N ASN A 130 -11.78 -10.80 3.20
CA ASN A 130 -10.81 -10.60 4.25
C ASN A 130 -10.60 -11.89 5.04
N TYR A 131 -9.34 -12.17 5.34
CA TYR A 131 -8.90 -13.32 6.12
C TYR A 131 -8.02 -12.87 7.27
N GLU A 132 -8.14 -13.56 8.40
CA GLU A 132 -7.25 -13.41 9.54
C GLU A 132 -6.64 -14.76 9.93
N TRP A 133 -5.41 -14.72 10.45
CA TRP A 133 -4.75 -15.92 10.91
C TRP A 133 -5.38 -16.44 12.21
N SER A 134 -5.75 -17.72 12.23
CA SER A 134 -6.18 -18.43 13.44
C SER A 134 -5.06 -19.31 13.97
N ASP A 135 -4.56 -19.02 15.18
CA ASP A 135 -3.60 -19.90 15.86
C ASP A 135 -4.23 -21.23 16.28
N ALA A 136 -5.55 -21.26 16.53
CA ALA A 136 -6.26 -22.49 16.87
C ALA A 136 -6.34 -23.46 15.69
N GLU A 137 -6.51 -22.95 14.47
CA GLU A 137 -6.63 -23.78 13.27
C GLU A 137 -5.33 -23.89 12.46
N GLY A 138 -4.32 -23.07 12.79
CA GLY A 138 -3.06 -23.05 12.06
C GLY A 138 -3.20 -22.63 10.59
N LYS A 139 -4.21 -21.81 10.26
CA LYS A 139 -4.48 -21.33 8.90
C LYS A 139 -5.22 -19.98 8.91
N MET A 140 -5.30 -19.36 7.73
CA MET A 140 -6.14 -18.19 7.48
C MET A 140 -7.62 -18.59 7.43
N LEU A 141 -8.47 -17.83 8.12
CA LEU A 141 -9.92 -17.99 8.10
C LEU A 141 -10.58 -16.75 7.50
N THR A 142 -11.62 -16.95 6.69
CA THR A 142 -12.44 -15.83 6.21
C THR A 142 -13.15 -15.18 7.38
N VAL A 143 -12.99 -13.87 7.52
CA VAL A 143 -13.66 -13.07 8.56
C VAL A 143 -14.72 -12.13 7.99
N ASP A 144 -14.59 -11.75 6.72
CA ASP A 144 -15.51 -10.84 6.05
C ASP A 144 -15.47 -11.04 4.53
N ASN A 145 -16.58 -10.78 3.85
CA ASN A 145 -16.68 -10.84 2.41
C ASN A 145 -17.70 -9.81 1.90
N MET A 146 -17.24 -8.90 1.05
CA MET A 146 -18.02 -7.80 0.53
C MET A 146 -18.02 -7.79 -1.00
N LEU A 147 -19.13 -7.40 -1.61
CA LEU A 147 -19.19 -7.05 -3.03
C LEU A 147 -19.14 -5.54 -3.18
N VAL A 148 -18.16 -5.06 -3.95
CA VAL A 148 -17.98 -3.66 -4.30
C VAL A 148 -18.36 -3.48 -5.75
N MET A 149 -19.40 -2.69 -6.00
CA MET A 149 -19.80 -2.31 -7.35
C MET A 149 -19.21 -0.95 -7.71
N THR A 150 -18.47 -0.88 -8.81
CA THR A 150 -17.98 0.40 -9.34
C THR A 150 -18.96 0.92 -10.39
N GLN A 151 -19.18 2.24 -10.42
CA GLN A 151 -20.01 2.86 -11.45
C GLN A 151 -19.28 2.76 -12.80
N THR A 152 -19.95 2.20 -13.80
CA THR A 152 -19.52 2.21 -15.20
C THR A 152 -19.80 3.59 -15.81
N ASN A 153 -19.13 4.63 -15.33
CA ASN A 153 -19.14 5.89 -16.07
C ASN A 153 -18.01 5.86 -17.10
N GLU A 154 -18.35 5.44 -18.32
CA GLU A 154 -17.53 5.58 -19.53
C GLU A 154 -17.32 7.04 -19.97
N TYR A 155 -17.47 8.02 -19.09
CA TYR A 155 -17.11 9.39 -19.42
C TYR A 155 -15.65 9.63 -19.09
N LEU A 156 -14.81 9.44 -20.11
CA LEU A 156 -13.61 10.24 -20.29
C LEU A 156 -13.96 11.71 -19.95
N LEU A 157 -13.38 12.26 -18.89
CA LEU A 157 -13.28 13.71 -18.74
C LEU A 157 -12.19 14.20 -19.71
N ALA A 158 -12.44 14.06 -21.00
CA ALA A 158 -11.77 14.80 -22.05
C ALA A 158 -12.83 15.65 -22.75
N GLY A 159 -12.77 16.96 -22.49
CA GLY A 159 -13.55 17.98 -23.18
C GLY A 159 -14.76 18.47 -22.40
N GLN A 160 -14.66 19.66 -21.81
CA GLN A 160 -15.14 20.88 -22.48
C GLN A 160 -14.81 22.13 -21.65
N LEU A 161 -14.08 23.04 -22.32
CA LEU A 161 -13.84 24.47 -22.09
C LEU A 161 -13.09 24.91 -20.81
#